data_AF-A0A537ZB47-F1
#
_entry.id   AF-A0A537ZB47-F1
#
_cell.length_a   1.000
_cell.length_b   1.000
_cell.length_c   1.000
_cell.angle_alpha   90.00
_cell.angle_beta   90.00
_cell.angle_gamma   90.00
#
_symmetry.space_group_name_H-M   'P 1'
#
loop_
_entity.id
_entity.type
_entity.pdbx_description
1 polymer ?
#
loop_
_entity_poly.entity_id
_entity_poly.type
_entity_poly.pdbx_seq_one_letter_code
_entity_poly.pdbx_strand_id
1 'polypeptide(L)'
;MGAPGGPFAPSAAEASTRRPRIISRDQWGADPKLMNCTPLLAGFLSMGFVHHTAGSNSYTQSQADDVVRGIYAYHTNGRGWCDIGYNFLVDRFGDVFEGRSGGVTNNVIGAAQMGFNTGAFSVSVMGTFDYVRPPEPAVRALERLLAWRLDVAHVNPSARTVMTSGGGDTTRYPAGAKVKLRTISGHRDTGITDCPGIILYAMLPGIRTRVATTGLPKLYNPRLSTSAIVSGQPVDIRIRAKGSTSMTWSVSVLDPSGSEIASFPNQSGDALEVVWPAMGPPAQPDVPGVYQVVIRGSAPNGALARPATLAFTVEPIPTPSPSPTVSPTVSPTATPSPTDSPTASPTA
;
A
#
# COMPACT_ATOMS: atom_id res chain seq x y z
N MET A 1 -0.88 -25.53 47.38
CA MET A 1 -2.20 -25.45 46.74
C MET A 1 -2.62 -23.98 46.70
N GLY A 2 -2.82 -23.43 45.51
CA GLY A 2 -3.29 -22.06 45.26
C GLY A 2 -3.52 -21.92 43.75
N ALA A 3 -4.78 -21.78 43.35
CA ALA A 3 -5.31 -22.10 42.03
C ALA A 3 -4.84 -21.19 40.87
N PRO A 4 -4.84 -21.69 39.61
CA PRO A 4 -4.58 -20.90 38.42
C PRO A 4 -5.76 -19.97 38.09
N GLY A 5 -5.47 -18.70 37.81
CA GLY A 5 -6.45 -17.72 37.33
C GLY A 5 -7.00 -18.09 35.95
N GLY A 6 -8.32 -18.02 35.80
CA GLY A 6 -9.07 -18.45 34.61
C GLY A 6 -8.92 -17.59 33.36
N PRO A 7 -9.55 -17.99 32.23
CA PRO A 7 -9.27 -17.53 30.87
C PRO A 7 -9.84 -16.14 30.50
N PHE A 8 -10.12 -15.28 31.48
CA PHE A 8 -10.72 -13.96 31.29
C PHE A 8 -9.99 -12.85 32.04
N ALA A 9 -8.67 -12.95 32.15
CA ALA A 9 -7.85 -11.75 32.34
C ALA A 9 -7.85 -10.97 31.02
N PRO A 10 -8.18 -9.67 30.99
CA PRO A 10 -8.07 -8.90 29.75
C PRO A 10 -6.61 -8.92 29.30
N SER A 11 -6.33 -9.59 28.18
CA SER A 11 -5.05 -9.45 27.50
C SER A 11 -4.84 -7.97 27.21
N ALA A 12 -3.63 -7.45 27.40
CA ALA A 12 -3.26 -6.08 27.08
C ALA A 12 -3.93 -5.64 25.77
N ALA A 13 -4.93 -4.76 25.88
CA ALA A 13 -5.79 -4.40 24.77
C ALA A 13 -4.94 -3.83 23.65
N GLU A 14 -5.04 -4.38 22.44
CA GLU A 14 -4.51 -3.76 21.24
C GLU A 14 -5.11 -2.35 21.13
N ALA A 15 -4.30 -1.34 21.43
CA ALA A 15 -4.66 0.06 21.30
C ALA A 15 -4.44 0.56 19.85
N SER A 16 -4.29 -0.37 18.90
CA SER A 16 -4.30 -0.07 17.48
C SER A 16 -5.68 0.41 17.04
N THR A 17 -5.73 1.17 15.95
CA THR A 17 -7.02 1.57 15.37
C THR A 17 -7.82 0.33 15.00
N ARG A 18 -9.01 0.20 15.56
CA ARG A 18 -9.94 -0.87 15.20
C ARG A 18 -10.52 -0.57 13.83
N ARG A 19 -10.61 -1.61 12.99
CA ARG A 19 -11.33 -1.53 11.72
C ARG A 19 -12.77 -1.09 12.00
N PRO A 20 -13.27 0.02 11.40
CA PRO A 20 -14.67 0.39 11.56
C PRO A 20 -15.58 -0.70 10.97
N ARG A 21 -16.85 -0.74 11.38
CA ARG A 21 -17.86 -1.52 10.64
C ARG A 21 -17.89 -0.99 9.22
N ILE A 22 -17.70 -1.88 8.25
CA ILE A 22 -17.75 -1.57 6.82
C ILE A 22 -18.83 -2.48 6.23
N ILE A 23 -19.83 -1.87 5.59
CA ILE A 23 -20.86 -2.54 4.81
C ILE A 23 -20.19 -3.05 3.55
N SER A 24 -20.11 -4.38 3.41
CA SER A 24 -19.48 -5.03 2.27
C SER A 24 -20.29 -4.84 0.99
N ARG A 25 -19.65 -5.11 -0.14
CA ARG A 25 -20.31 -5.10 -1.46
C ARG A 25 -21.58 -5.94 -1.51
N ASP A 26 -21.52 -7.15 -0.95
CA ASP A 26 -22.68 -8.03 -0.89
C ASP A 26 -23.79 -7.45 0.00
N GLN A 27 -23.43 -6.81 1.11
CA GLN A 27 -24.40 -6.24 2.06
C GLN A 27 -25.16 -5.04 1.47
N TRP A 28 -24.49 -4.14 0.73
CA TRP A 28 -25.16 -3.05 0.04
C TRP A 28 -25.72 -3.46 -1.33
N GLY A 29 -25.64 -4.73 -1.72
CA GLY A 29 -26.23 -5.25 -2.95
C GLY A 29 -25.53 -4.77 -4.24
N ALA A 30 -24.20 -4.81 -4.25
CA ALA A 30 -23.43 -4.58 -5.47
C ALA A 30 -23.79 -5.63 -6.54
N ASP A 31 -24.30 -5.21 -7.69
CA ASP A 31 -24.53 -6.13 -8.81
C ASP A 31 -23.17 -6.56 -9.40
N PRO A 32 -22.75 -7.83 -9.26
CA PRO A 32 -21.46 -8.29 -9.76
C PRO A 32 -21.34 -8.17 -11.29
N LYS A 33 -22.46 -8.09 -12.02
CA LYS A 33 -22.46 -7.95 -13.50
C LYS A 33 -21.99 -6.58 -13.97
N LEU A 34 -22.04 -5.56 -13.10
CA LEU A 34 -21.55 -4.22 -13.43
C LEU A 34 -20.02 -4.12 -13.33
N MET A 35 -19.36 -5.07 -12.65
CA MET A 35 -17.89 -5.11 -12.56
C MET A 35 -17.32 -5.93 -13.72
N ASN A 36 -16.34 -5.38 -14.43
CA ASN A 36 -15.71 -6.06 -15.57
C ASN A 36 -14.18 -6.06 -15.55
N CYS A 37 -13.56 -5.87 -14.38
CA CYS A 37 -12.11 -5.91 -14.22
C CYS A 37 -11.69 -6.65 -12.96
N THR A 38 -10.41 -7.04 -12.91
CA THR A 38 -9.72 -7.42 -11.68
C THR A 38 -9.11 -6.18 -11.04
N PRO A 39 -9.27 -5.96 -9.72
CA PRO A 39 -8.66 -4.82 -9.04
C PRO A 39 -7.13 -4.82 -9.17
N LEU A 40 -6.57 -3.69 -9.60
CA LEU A 40 -5.12 -3.48 -9.60
C LEU A 40 -4.65 -3.10 -8.20
N LEU A 41 -3.52 -3.66 -7.77
CA LEU A 41 -2.96 -3.44 -6.44
C LEU A 41 -1.68 -2.61 -6.51
N ALA A 42 -1.55 -1.63 -5.62
CA ALA A 42 -0.30 -0.93 -5.39
C ALA A 42 0.51 -1.68 -4.31
N GLY A 43 1.82 -1.82 -4.51
CA GLY A 43 2.72 -2.42 -3.51
C GLY A 43 2.88 -1.59 -2.23
N PHE A 44 2.37 -0.36 -2.20
CA PHE A 44 2.45 0.56 -1.08
C PHE A 44 1.22 1.48 -1.00
N LEU A 45 1.06 2.13 0.15
CA LEU A 45 0.10 3.21 0.37
C LEU A 45 0.82 4.37 1.05
N SER A 46 0.66 5.58 0.52
CA SER A 46 1.35 6.78 0.99
C SER A 46 0.41 7.86 1.53
N MET A 47 -0.87 7.83 1.14
CA MET A 47 -1.85 8.87 1.50
C MET A 47 -3.30 8.45 1.23
N GLY A 48 -4.24 9.28 1.70
CA GLY A 48 -5.67 9.18 1.40
C GLY A 48 -6.23 10.48 0.82
N PHE A 49 -7.11 10.36 -0.18
CA PHE A 49 -7.89 11.46 -0.73
C PHE A 49 -9.31 11.47 -0.16
N VAL A 50 -9.79 12.67 0.19
CA VAL A 50 -11.16 12.93 0.61
C VAL A 50 -11.93 13.55 -0.55
N HIS A 51 -13.05 12.94 -0.87
CA HIS A 51 -14.00 13.35 -1.89
C HIS A 51 -15.37 13.66 -1.27
N HIS A 52 -16.20 14.33 -2.05
CA HIS A 52 -17.64 14.21 -1.93
C HIS A 52 -18.20 13.55 -3.18
N THR A 53 -19.43 13.05 -3.13
CA THR A 53 -20.08 12.50 -4.34
C THR A 53 -20.71 13.57 -5.22
N ALA A 54 -20.80 14.81 -4.73
CA ALA A 54 -21.57 15.91 -5.33
C ALA A 54 -23.05 15.53 -5.57
N GLY A 55 -23.56 14.58 -4.77
CA GLY A 55 -24.93 14.08 -4.87
C GLY A 55 -25.89 14.77 -3.91
N SER A 56 -27.12 14.25 -3.86
CA SER A 56 -28.15 14.70 -2.94
C SER A 56 -27.71 14.53 -1.48
N ASN A 57 -27.98 15.55 -0.66
CA ASN A 57 -27.93 15.42 0.80
C ASN A 57 -29.25 14.86 1.36
N SER A 58 -30.31 14.78 0.55
CA SER A 58 -31.67 14.41 0.97
C SER A 58 -31.94 12.94 0.62
N TYR A 59 -31.55 12.05 1.52
CA TYR A 59 -31.91 10.63 1.52
C TYR A 59 -32.02 10.15 2.98
N THR A 60 -32.84 9.13 3.21
CA THR A 60 -32.99 8.45 4.51
C THR A 60 -31.92 7.38 4.70
N GLN A 61 -31.72 6.90 5.92
CA GLN A 61 -30.70 5.87 6.18
C GLN A 61 -30.98 4.58 5.41
N SER A 62 -32.24 4.17 5.29
CA SER A 62 -32.63 2.99 4.50
C SER A 62 -32.38 3.16 2.99
N GLN A 63 -32.18 4.38 2.51
CA GLN A 63 -31.86 4.67 1.10
C GLN A 63 -30.35 4.79 0.85
N ALA A 64 -29.50 4.71 1.88
CA ALA A 64 -28.05 4.89 1.70
C ALA A 64 -27.48 3.87 0.70
N ASP A 65 -27.89 2.60 0.81
CA ASP A 65 -27.48 1.54 -0.10
C ASP A 65 -27.93 1.83 -1.55
N ASP A 66 -29.13 2.37 -1.76
CA ASP A 66 -29.62 2.78 -3.09
C ASP A 66 -28.75 3.88 -3.70
N VAL A 67 -28.32 4.85 -2.89
CA VAL A 67 -27.42 5.92 -3.35
C VAL A 67 -26.06 5.34 -3.75
N VAL A 68 -25.50 4.39 -2.98
CA VAL A 68 -24.26 3.70 -3.34
C VAL A 68 -24.41 2.90 -4.63
N ARG A 69 -25.50 2.13 -4.78
CA ARG A 69 -25.84 1.39 -6.02
C ARG A 69 -25.98 2.33 -7.21
N GLY A 70 -26.61 3.49 -7.03
CA GLY A 70 -26.72 4.53 -8.07
C GLY A 70 -25.36 5.08 -8.50
N ILE A 71 -24.46 5.37 -7.55
CA ILE A 71 -23.09 5.81 -7.85
C ILE A 71 -22.33 4.71 -8.60
N TYR A 72 -22.49 3.45 -8.19
CA TYR A 72 -21.85 2.31 -8.84
C TYR A 72 -22.33 2.14 -10.29
N ALA A 73 -23.64 2.18 -10.52
CA ALA A 73 -24.24 2.12 -11.85
C ALA A 73 -23.82 3.32 -12.73
N TYR A 74 -23.75 4.53 -12.17
CA TYR A 74 -23.26 5.70 -12.90
C TYR A 74 -21.79 5.55 -13.32
N HIS A 75 -20.92 5.09 -12.41
CA HIS A 75 -19.52 4.87 -12.77
C HIS A 75 -19.34 3.80 -13.84
N THR A 76 -20.07 2.69 -13.74
CA THR A 76 -19.93 1.56 -14.65
C THR A 76 -20.64 1.79 -15.99
N ASN A 77 -21.94 2.02 -15.97
CA ASN A 77 -22.73 2.19 -17.19
C ASN A 77 -22.63 3.61 -17.75
N GLY A 78 -22.59 4.63 -16.90
CA GLY A 78 -22.57 6.03 -17.32
C GLY A 78 -21.18 6.51 -17.76
N ARG A 79 -20.12 6.12 -17.04
CA ARG A 79 -18.72 6.54 -17.34
C ARG A 79 -17.87 5.45 -17.98
N GLY A 80 -18.39 4.22 -18.12
CA GLY A 80 -17.65 3.10 -18.69
C GLY A 80 -16.51 2.57 -17.81
N TRP A 81 -16.48 2.92 -16.51
CA TRP A 81 -15.45 2.43 -15.60
C TRP A 81 -15.70 0.98 -15.22
N CYS A 82 -14.64 0.24 -14.94
CA CYS A 82 -14.78 -1.18 -14.66
C CYS A 82 -15.35 -1.52 -13.27
N ASP A 83 -15.36 -0.54 -12.35
CA ASP A 83 -15.94 -0.63 -11.02
C ASP A 83 -16.17 0.79 -10.48
N ILE A 84 -16.83 0.93 -9.32
CA ILE A 84 -16.91 2.18 -8.58
C ILE A 84 -15.49 2.75 -8.33
N GLY A 85 -15.31 4.07 -8.57
CA GLY A 85 -13.99 4.69 -8.54
C GLY A 85 -13.39 4.89 -7.15
N TYR A 86 -14.23 5.01 -6.12
CA TYR A 86 -13.80 5.26 -4.74
C TYR A 86 -13.47 3.96 -4.01
N ASN A 87 -12.45 3.93 -3.16
CA ASN A 87 -12.18 2.76 -2.31
C ASN A 87 -13.26 2.60 -1.23
N PHE A 88 -13.73 3.71 -0.67
CA PHE A 88 -14.77 3.74 0.35
C PHE A 88 -15.75 4.88 0.14
N LEU A 89 -16.96 4.70 0.65
CA LEU A 89 -17.95 5.77 0.76
C LEU A 89 -18.40 5.89 2.22
N VAL A 90 -18.76 7.10 2.62
CA VAL A 90 -19.30 7.39 3.96
C VAL A 90 -20.60 8.15 3.79
N ASP A 91 -21.70 7.60 4.31
CA ASP A 91 -22.98 8.28 4.24
C ASP A 91 -23.16 9.35 5.32
N ARG A 92 -24.28 10.08 5.24
CA ARG A 92 -24.61 11.14 6.20
C ARG A 92 -24.94 10.63 7.61
N PHE A 93 -25.21 9.33 7.76
CA PHE A 93 -25.59 8.67 9.02
C PHE A 93 -24.37 8.04 9.74
N GLY A 94 -23.22 7.99 9.06
CA GLY A 94 -21.96 7.48 9.58
C GLY A 94 -21.72 6.00 9.25
N ASP A 95 -22.48 5.43 8.32
CA ASP A 95 -22.21 4.12 7.75
C ASP A 95 -21.07 4.24 6.72
N VAL A 96 -20.18 3.23 6.72
CA VAL A 96 -19.03 3.15 5.83
C VAL A 96 -19.26 1.99 4.87
N PHE A 97 -19.09 2.23 3.58
CA PHE A 97 -19.29 1.26 2.52
C PHE A 97 -17.95 0.88 1.88
N GLU A 98 -17.76 -0.40 1.62
CA GLU A 98 -16.73 -0.84 0.67
C GLU A 98 -17.15 -0.40 -0.73
N GLY A 99 -16.34 0.48 -1.34
CA GLY A 99 -16.50 0.85 -2.74
C GLY A 99 -15.79 -0.17 -3.62
N ARG A 100 -14.65 0.24 -4.18
CA ARG A 100 -13.88 -0.55 -5.15
C ARG A 100 -13.47 -1.88 -4.55
N SER A 101 -13.77 -2.97 -5.27
CA SER A 101 -13.65 -4.34 -4.77
C SER A 101 -12.25 -4.65 -4.23
N GLY A 102 -12.20 -5.20 -3.01
CA GLY A 102 -10.95 -5.56 -2.33
C GLY A 102 -10.25 -4.40 -1.61
N GLY A 103 -10.81 -3.18 -1.68
CA GLY A 103 -10.24 -1.97 -1.07
C GLY A 103 -10.14 -2.03 0.46
N VAL A 104 -10.93 -2.91 1.09
CA VAL A 104 -10.88 -3.20 2.52
C VAL A 104 -9.58 -3.89 2.93
N THR A 105 -9.14 -4.90 2.19
CA THR A 105 -8.03 -5.78 2.59
C THR A 105 -6.74 -5.45 1.84
N ASN A 106 -6.82 -4.76 0.71
CA ASN A 106 -5.70 -4.51 -0.18
C ASN A 106 -5.52 -3.02 -0.49
N ASN A 107 -4.33 -2.67 -1.00
CA ASN A 107 -4.03 -1.34 -1.55
C ASN A 107 -4.56 -1.22 -2.99
N VAL A 108 -5.89 -1.32 -3.15
CA VAL A 108 -6.52 -1.25 -4.47
C VAL A 108 -6.37 0.15 -5.07
N ILE A 109 -5.87 0.20 -6.31
CA ILE A 109 -5.77 1.43 -7.09
C ILE A 109 -7.18 1.87 -7.50
N GLY A 110 -7.58 3.05 -7.02
CA GLY A 110 -8.86 3.68 -7.33
C GLY A 110 -8.94 4.23 -8.76
N ALA A 111 -10.07 4.87 -9.07
CA ALA A 111 -10.26 5.67 -10.29
C ALA A 111 -10.75 7.10 -9.97
N ALA A 112 -10.66 7.52 -8.70
CA ALA A 112 -11.23 8.75 -8.20
C ALA A 112 -10.33 9.99 -8.40
N GLN A 113 -9.02 9.80 -8.56
CA GLN A 113 -8.03 10.86 -8.60
C GLN A 113 -7.10 10.69 -9.81
N MET A 114 -7.49 11.27 -10.95
CA MET A 114 -6.70 11.17 -12.18
C MET A 114 -5.25 11.62 -11.95
N GLY A 115 -4.29 10.83 -12.43
CA GLY A 115 -2.86 11.04 -12.22
C GLY A 115 -2.33 10.65 -10.83
N PHE A 116 -3.18 10.38 -9.82
CA PHE A 116 -2.72 10.17 -8.44
C PHE A 116 -3.38 8.96 -7.74
N ASN A 117 -4.00 8.04 -8.49
CA ASN A 117 -4.63 6.85 -7.93
C ASN A 117 -3.62 5.86 -7.31
N THR A 118 -2.47 5.63 -7.95
CA THR A 118 -1.48 4.64 -7.48
C THR A 118 -0.81 5.10 -6.20
N GLY A 119 -0.82 4.25 -5.16
CA GLY A 119 -0.25 4.57 -3.85
C GLY A 119 -1.16 5.42 -2.96
N ALA A 120 -2.43 5.63 -3.35
CA ALA A 120 -3.43 6.33 -2.55
C ALA A 120 -4.73 5.52 -2.45
N PHE A 121 -5.50 5.78 -1.40
CA PHE A 121 -6.89 5.35 -1.30
C PHE A 121 -7.80 6.58 -1.30
N SER A 122 -9.06 6.40 -1.65
CA SER A 122 -10.05 7.48 -1.68
C SER A 122 -11.27 7.15 -0.82
N VAL A 123 -11.75 8.15 -0.09
CA VAL A 123 -13.01 8.11 0.65
C VAL A 123 -13.92 9.20 0.12
N SER A 124 -15.12 8.83 -0.33
CA SER A 124 -16.13 9.81 -0.77
C SER A 124 -17.24 9.95 0.25
N VAL A 125 -17.38 11.14 0.82
CA VAL A 125 -18.51 11.46 1.70
C VAL A 125 -19.74 11.74 0.83
N MET A 126 -20.80 10.97 1.02
CA MET A 126 -21.99 11.02 0.16
C MET A 126 -22.80 12.28 0.41
N GLY A 127 -22.87 13.14 -0.61
CA GLY A 127 -23.54 14.43 -0.56
C GLY A 127 -22.79 15.51 -1.32
N THR A 128 -23.24 16.75 -1.14
CA THR A 128 -22.54 17.97 -1.56
C THR A 128 -22.26 18.88 -0.36
N PHE A 129 -21.06 19.44 -0.32
CA PHE A 129 -20.53 20.16 0.84
C PHE A 129 -19.86 21.48 0.46
N ASP A 130 -20.32 22.10 -0.63
CA ASP A 130 -19.90 23.45 -1.02
C ASP A 130 -20.38 24.51 -0.03
N TYR A 131 -21.62 24.37 0.45
CA TYR A 131 -22.24 25.35 1.33
C TYR A 131 -22.86 24.73 2.59
N VAL A 132 -22.87 23.40 2.68
CA VAL A 132 -23.46 22.66 3.80
C VAL A 132 -22.37 21.85 4.48
N ARG A 133 -22.36 21.86 5.81
CA ARG A 133 -21.43 21.06 6.60
C ARG A 133 -21.88 19.59 6.57
N PRO A 134 -20.97 18.62 6.35
CA PRO A 134 -21.30 17.22 6.56
C PRO A 134 -21.80 16.98 7.99
N PRO A 135 -22.85 16.16 8.20
CA PRO A 135 -23.30 15.81 9.54
C PRO A 135 -22.20 15.16 10.37
N GLU A 136 -22.21 15.41 11.67
CA GLU A 136 -21.22 14.90 12.62
C GLU A 136 -21.00 13.37 12.56
N PRO A 137 -22.04 12.51 12.39
CA PRO A 137 -21.83 11.08 12.21
C PRO A 137 -20.93 10.73 11.01
N ALA A 138 -21.13 11.40 9.87
CA ALA A 138 -20.31 11.22 8.67
C ALA A 138 -18.85 11.63 8.91
N VAL A 139 -18.63 12.78 9.57
CA VAL A 139 -17.27 13.27 9.89
C VAL A 139 -16.54 12.29 10.79
N ARG A 140 -17.20 11.78 11.85
CA ARG A 140 -16.61 10.77 12.74
C ARG A 140 -16.31 9.45 12.04
N ALA A 141 -17.18 9.02 11.12
CA ALA A 141 -16.96 7.81 10.34
C ALA A 141 -15.76 7.97 9.39
N LEU A 142 -15.67 9.10 8.69
CA LEU A 142 -14.52 9.47 7.86
C LEU A 142 -13.21 9.45 8.67
N GLU A 143 -13.18 10.10 9.83
CA GLU A 143 -11.99 10.15 10.69
C GLU A 143 -11.56 8.76 11.15
N ARG A 144 -12.49 7.92 11.62
CA ARG A 144 -12.18 6.54 12.05
C ARG A 144 -11.67 5.69 10.90
N LEU A 145 -12.26 5.81 9.72
CA LEU A 145 -11.84 5.10 8.52
C LEU A 145 -10.43 5.52 8.08
N LEU A 146 -10.16 6.83 8.02
CA LEU A 146 -8.83 7.36 7.68
C LEU A 146 -7.79 6.92 8.72
N ALA A 147 -8.13 6.98 10.01
CA ALA A 147 -7.25 6.56 11.09
C ALA A 147 -6.87 5.10 10.98
N TRP A 148 -7.86 4.24 10.72
CA TRP A 148 -7.63 2.81 10.52
C TRP A 148 -6.80 2.53 9.28
N ARG A 149 -7.17 3.09 8.13
CA ARG A 149 -6.51 2.73 6.87
C ARG A 149 -5.04 3.18 6.82
N LEU A 150 -4.74 4.35 7.38
CA LEU A 150 -3.38 4.87 7.48
C LEU A 150 -2.55 4.15 8.54
N ASP A 151 -3.15 3.70 9.64
CA ASP A 151 -2.46 2.88 10.66
C ASP A 151 -2.09 1.50 10.11
N VAL A 152 -2.99 0.83 9.38
CA VAL A 152 -2.69 -0.42 8.66
C VAL A 152 -1.52 -0.25 7.69
N ALA A 153 -1.40 0.91 7.05
CA ALA A 153 -0.31 1.21 6.13
C ALA A 153 0.93 1.81 6.80
N HIS A 154 0.92 2.02 8.12
CA HIS A 154 1.98 2.71 8.87
C HIS A 154 2.35 4.10 8.31
N VAL A 155 1.34 4.85 7.87
CA VAL A 155 1.50 6.20 7.32
C VAL A 155 1.10 7.24 8.35
N ASN A 156 1.96 8.25 8.57
CA ASN A 156 1.66 9.34 9.50
C ASN A 156 0.61 10.31 8.91
N PRO A 157 -0.58 10.45 9.52
CA PRO A 157 -1.66 11.32 9.01
C PRO A 157 -1.34 12.81 8.97
N SER A 158 -0.42 13.27 9.82
CA SER A 158 0.00 14.68 9.93
C SER A 158 1.14 15.03 8.97
N ALA A 159 1.73 14.03 8.31
CA ALA A 159 2.88 14.23 7.45
C ALA A 159 2.51 14.85 6.09
N ARG A 160 3.55 15.08 5.29
CA ARG A 160 3.46 15.32 3.86
C ARG A 160 4.16 14.18 3.14
N THR A 161 3.65 13.83 1.96
CA THR A 161 4.26 12.85 1.07
C THR A 161 4.48 13.46 -0.31
N VAL A 162 5.34 12.85 -1.13
CA VAL A 162 5.54 13.23 -2.53
C VAL A 162 4.92 12.16 -3.40
N MET A 163 4.01 12.57 -4.27
CA MET A 163 3.38 11.71 -5.27
C MET A 163 3.87 12.11 -6.66
N THR A 164 4.00 11.13 -7.56
CA THR A 164 4.29 11.38 -8.98
C THR A 164 2.98 11.35 -9.75
N SER A 165 2.67 12.44 -10.47
CA SER A 165 1.51 12.50 -11.35
C SER A 165 1.66 11.53 -12.52
N GLY A 166 0.63 10.73 -12.79
CA GLY A 166 0.47 9.99 -14.04
C GLY A 166 -0.05 10.85 -15.21
N GLY A 167 -0.38 12.12 -14.96
CA GLY A 167 -1.00 13.00 -15.95
C GLY A 167 -2.49 12.70 -16.18
N GLY A 168 -3.04 13.28 -17.25
CA GLY A 168 -4.43 13.15 -17.68
C GLY A 168 -5.21 14.46 -17.66
N ASP A 169 -6.37 14.47 -18.31
CA ASP A 169 -7.10 15.71 -18.64
C ASP A 169 -7.76 16.40 -17.45
N THR A 170 -7.92 15.70 -16.32
CA THR A 170 -8.59 16.24 -15.11
C THR A 170 -7.64 16.51 -13.95
N THR A 171 -6.33 16.33 -14.15
CA THR A 171 -5.30 16.72 -13.17
C THR A 171 -4.65 18.04 -13.54
N ARG A 172 -4.23 18.82 -12.54
CA ARG A 172 -3.47 20.07 -12.70
C ARG A 172 -2.00 19.84 -13.07
N TYR A 173 -1.54 18.59 -13.01
CA TYR A 173 -0.13 18.24 -13.06
C TYR A 173 0.18 17.31 -14.24
N PRO A 174 1.16 17.65 -15.10
CA PRO A 174 1.57 16.79 -16.20
C PRO A 174 2.17 15.48 -15.68
N ALA A 175 2.22 14.46 -16.54
CA ALA A 175 2.84 13.19 -16.21
C ALA A 175 4.31 13.37 -15.78
N GLY A 176 4.73 12.64 -14.75
CA GLY A 176 6.07 12.72 -14.16
C GLY A 176 6.28 13.83 -13.13
N ALA A 177 5.34 14.77 -12.98
CA ALA A 177 5.46 15.85 -12.00
C ALA A 177 5.46 15.30 -10.56
N LYS A 178 6.43 15.72 -9.74
CA LYS A 178 6.51 15.38 -8.31
C LYS A 178 5.79 16.42 -7.47
N VAL A 179 4.72 16.03 -6.79
CA VAL A 179 3.85 16.94 -6.03
C VAL A 179 3.88 16.60 -4.55
N LYS A 180 4.19 17.59 -3.71
CA LYS A 180 4.23 17.45 -2.25
C LYS A 180 2.85 17.72 -1.64
N LEU A 181 2.18 16.66 -1.21
CA LEU A 181 0.82 16.67 -0.68
C LEU A 181 0.78 16.42 0.82
N ARG A 182 -0.34 16.75 1.47
CA ARG A 182 -0.63 16.28 2.83
C ARG A 182 -1.02 14.80 2.75
N THR A 183 -0.71 14.01 3.77
CA THR A 183 -1.13 12.58 3.82
C THR A 183 -2.65 12.42 3.69
N ILE A 184 -3.42 13.41 4.16
CA ILE A 184 -4.86 13.49 3.92
C ILE A 184 -5.11 14.76 3.14
N SER A 185 -5.50 14.60 1.89
CA SER A 185 -5.68 15.68 0.91
C SER A 185 -7.09 15.64 0.31
N GLY A 186 -7.58 16.79 -0.15
CA GLY A 186 -8.83 16.85 -0.90
C GLY A 186 -8.60 16.56 -2.38
N HIS A 187 -9.62 16.13 -3.11
CA HIS A 187 -9.52 15.94 -4.57
C HIS A 187 -8.94 17.18 -5.28
N ARG A 188 -9.43 18.37 -4.93
CA ARG A 188 -8.97 19.66 -5.48
C ARG A 188 -7.48 19.97 -5.30
N ASP A 189 -6.77 19.26 -4.42
CA ASP A 189 -5.33 19.44 -4.23
C ASP A 189 -4.52 18.99 -5.46
N THR A 190 -5.09 18.11 -6.30
CA THR A 190 -4.46 17.72 -7.56
C THR A 190 -5.40 17.76 -8.77
N GLY A 191 -6.72 17.67 -8.56
CA GLY A 191 -7.71 17.69 -9.63
C GLY A 191 -8.19 19.09 -10.01
N ILE A 192 -8.66 19.23 -11.24
CA ILE A 192 -9.42 20.40 -11.73
C ILE A 192 -10.87 20.21 -11.31
N THR A 193 -11.18 20.52 -10.05
CA THR A 193 -12.48 20.24 -9.44
C THR A 193 -12.68 21.06 -8.15
N ASP A 194 -13.93 21.23 -7.75
CA ASP A 194 -14.32 21.75 -6.45
C ASP A 194 -14.43 20.65 -5.37
N CYS A 195 -14.36 19.37 -5.72
CA CYS A 195 -14.40 18.28 -4.74
C CYS A 195 -13.27 18.41 -3.69
N PRO A 196 -13.50 18.20 -2.36
CA PRO A 196 -14.70 17.64 -1.71
C PRO A 196 -15.75 18.68 -1.29
N GLY A 197 -15.78 19.84 -1.93
CA GLY A 197 -16.61 20.99 -1.56
C GLY A 197 -15.94 21.90 -0.54
N ILE A 198 -16.31 23.18 -0.55
CA ILE A 198 -15.63 24.24 0.22
C ILE A 198 -15.61 23.93 1.72
N ILE A 199 -16.75 23.51 2.30
CA ILE A 199 -16.87 23.29 3.73
C ILE A 199 -16.08 22.06 4.18
N LEU A 200 -16.25 20.91 3.52
CA LEU A 200 -15.51 19.70 3.88
C LEU A 200 -14.00 19.87 3.64
N TYR A 201 -13.60 20.59 2.59
CA TYR A 201 -12.19 20.91 2.36
C TYR A 201 -11.59 21.76 3.49
N ALA A 202 -12.31 22.79 3.95
CA ALA A 202 -11.89 23.62 5.08
C ALA A 202 -11.74 22.84 6.39
N MET A 203 -12.44 21.70 6.54
CA MET A 203 -12.35 20.83 7.71
C MET A 203 -11.12 19.90 7.71
N LEU A 204 -10.44 19.71 6.58
CA LEU A 204 -9.32 18.76 6.47
C LEU A 204 -8.18 18.96 7.48
N PRO A 205 -7.79 20.19 7.88
CA PRO A 205 -6.83 20.39 8.98
C PRO A 205 -7.28 19.76 10.30
N GLY A 206 -8.54 19.98 10.70
CA GLY A 206 -9.09 19.39 11.93
C GLY A 206 -9.19 17.86 11.84
N ILE A 207 -9.62 17.34 10.68
CA ILE A 207 -9.67 15.91 10.40
C ILE A 207 -8.27 15.28 10.53
N ARG A 208 -7.22 15.89 9.96
CA ARG A 208 -5.83 15.40 10.11
C ARG A 208 -5.42 15.28 11.57
N THR A 209 -5.70 16.30 12.38
CA THR A 209 -5.41 16.29 13.82
C THR A 209 -6.14 15.15 14.53
N ARG A 210 -7.45 14.99 14.28
CA ARG A 210 -8.27 13.91 14.87
C ARG A 210 -7.79 12.52 14.45
N VAL A 211 -7.46 12.35 13.17
CA VAL A 211 -6.96 11.09 12.63
C VAL A 211 -5.60 10.70 13.23
N ALA A 212 -4.72 11.69 13.46
CA ALA A 212 -3.42 11.48 14.07
C ALA A 212 -3.51 11.04 15.54
N THR A 213 -4.54 11.48 16.28
CA THR A 213 -4.72 11.15 17.70
C THR A 213 -5.68 9.97 17.96
N THR A 214 -6.34 9.44 16.93
CA THR A 214 -7.26 8.31 17.06
C THR A 214 -6.50 6.98 16.99
N GLY A 215 -6.66 6.12 18.01
CA GLY A 215 -6.08 4.77 18.07
C GLY A 215 -4.56 4.79 18.22
N LEU A 216 -4.09 5.50 19.24
CA LEU A 216 -2.69 5.54 19.65
C LEU A 216 -2.38 4.39 20.62
N PRO A 217 -1.13 3.90 20.67
CA PRO A 217 0.03 4.35 19.90
C PRO A 217 0.08 3.80 18.47
N LYS A 218 0.86 4.45 17.60
CA LYS A 218 1.06 4.06 16.19
C LYS A 218 2.52 4.00 15.80
N LEU A 219 2.84 3.06 14.92
CA LEU A 219 4.13 2.92 14.25
C LEU A 219 4.02 3.49 12.84
N TYR A 220 4.98 4.35 12.47
CA TYR A 220 5.05 5.01 11.17
C TYR A 220 6.35 4.72 10.42
N ASN A 221 6.25 4.69 9.09
CA ASN A 221 7.36 4.59 8.15
C ASN A 221 8.39 3.47 8.49
N PRO A 222 7.93 2.22 8.70
CA PRO A 222 8.82 1.07 8.82
C PRO A 222 9.60 0.90 7.52
N ARG A 223 10.93 0.79 7.60
CA ARG A 223 11.79 0.63 6.43
C ARG A 223 13.06 -0.13 6.73
N LEU A 224 13.54 -0.84 5.72
CA LEU A 224 14.86 -1.45 5.67
C LEU A 224 15.82 -0.58 4.84
N SER A 225 17.13 -0.69 5.06
CA SER A 225 18.14 -0.06 4.18
C SER A 225 18.28 -0.76 2.84
N THR A 226 17.87 -2.02 2.74
CA THR A 226 17.90 -2.83 1.52
C THR A 226 16.64 -3.70 1.43
N SER A 227 16.22 -4.02 0.20
CA SER A 227 15.16 -4.98 -0.10
C SER A 227 15.69 -6.36 -0.49
N ALA A 228 17.01 -6.49 -0.71
CA ALA A 228 17.64 -7.77 -1.03
C ALA A 228 19.10 -7.84 -0.53
N ILE A 229 19.56 -9.06 -0.27
CA ILE A 229 20.97 -9.38 -0.03
C ILE A 229 21.33 -10.62 -0.86
N VAL A 230 22.60 -10.80 -1.17
CA VAL A 230 23.09 -12.02 -1.86
C VAL A 230 23.63 -12.98 -0.81
N SER A 231 23.27 -14.26 -0.92
CA SER A 231 23.78 -15.32 -0.06
C SER A 231 25.31 -15.30 -0.02
N GLY A 232 25.88 -15.32 1.19
CA GLY A 232 27.34 -15.23 1.40
C GLY A 232 27.96 -13.84 1.16
N GLN A 233 27.17 -12.81 0.83
CA GLN A 233 27.61 -11.42 0.68
C GLN A 233 26.81 -10.52 1.64
N PRO A 234 27.03 -10.63 2.95
CA PRO A 234 26.23 -9.92 3.92
C PRO A 234 26.53 -8.41 3.90
N VAL A 235 25.52 -7.61 4.22
CA VAL A 235 25.59 -6.14 4.27
C VAL A 235 24.87 -5.62 5.50
N ASP A 236 25.25 -4.46 6.03
CA ASP A 236 24.53 -3.89 7.18
C ASP A 236 23.07 -3.59 6.83
N ILE A 237 22.14 -4.26 7.51
CA ILE A 237 20.70 -4.03 7.36
C ILE A 237 20.24 -3.10 8.47
N ARG A 238 19.87 -1.87 8.11
CA ARG A 238 19.30 -0.88 9.04
C ARG A 238 17.79 -1.00 9.03
N ILE A 239 17.21 -1.27 10.20
CA ILE A 239 15.77 -1.39 10.42
C ILE A 239 15.32 -0.14 11.17
N ARG A 240 14.38 0.62 10.58
CA ARG A 240 13.93 1.90 11.14
C ARG A 240 12.43 2.03 11.15
N ALA A 241 11.91 2.68 12.18
CA ALA A 241 10.52 3.10 12.29
C ALA A 241 10.42 4.35 13.17
N LYS A 242 9.26 5.02 13.17
CA LYS A 242 8.96 6.12 14.08
C LYS A 242 7.72 5.81 14.89
N GLY A 243 7.74 6.14 16.18
CA GLY A 243 6.56 6.07 17.04
C GLY A 243 5.73 7.35 16.94
N SER A 244 4.44 7.23 17.26
CA SER A 244 3.59 8.37 17.60
C SER A 244 3.93 8.99 18.97
N THR A 245 4.70 8.28 19.77
CA THR A 245 5.23 8.62 21.08
C THR A 245 6.49 7.79 21.32
N SER A 246 7.18 8.00 22.42
CA SER A 246 8.29 7.13 22.84
C SER A 246 7.76 5.73 23.12
N MET A 247 8.44 4.71 22.63
CA MET A 247 8.04 3.31 22.79
C MET A 247 9.22 2.45 23.20
N THR A 248 8.91 1.33 23.84
CA THR A 248 9.80 0.17 23.86
C THR A 248 9.55 -0.64 22.61
N TRP A 249 10.60 -0.98 21.88
CA TRP A 249 10.53 -1.67 20.60
C TRP A 249 11.19 -3.05 20.67
N SER A 250 10.69 -3.95 19.84
CA SER A 250 11.37 -5.19 19.49
C SER A 250 11.30 -5.44 18.00
N VAL A 251 12.35 -6.07 17.47
CA VAL A 251 12.40 -6.55 16.10
C VAL A 251 12.65 -8.05 16.10
N SER A 252 11.88 -8.77 15.30
CA SER A 252 12.07 -10.20 14.99
C SER A 252 12.34 -10.35 13.50
N VAL A 253 13.29 -11.20 13.13
CA VAL A 253 13.51 -11.61 11.74
C VAL A 253 13.14 -13.07 11.59
N LEU A 254 12.22 -13.35 10.67
CA LEU A 254 11.72 -14.69 10.39
C LEU A 254 12.24 -15.18 9.04
N ASP A 255 12.62 -16.45 8.98
CA ASP A 255 12.97 -17.14 7.75
C ASP A 255 11.73 -17.48 6.90
N PRO A 256 11.90 -18.04 5.68
CA PRO A 256 10.77 -18.43 4.83
C PRO A 256 9.84 -19.50 5.44
N SER A 257 10.31 -20.25 6.44
CA SER A 257 9.48 -21.21 7.19
C SER A 257 8.67 -20.57 8.33
N GLY A 258 8.98 -19.31 8.66
CA GLY A 258 8.40 -18.57 9.78
C GLY A 258 9.18 -18.70 11.09
N SER A 259 10.36 -19.34 11.07
CA SER A 259 11.21 -19.49 12.26
C SER A 259 12.00 -18.21 12.53
N GLU A 260 12.06 -17.78 13.79
CA GLU A 260 12.85 -16.59 14.17
C GLU A 260 14.35 -16.90 14.14
N ILE A 261 15.11 -16.15 13.33
CA ILE A 261 16.56 -16.31 13.15
C ILE A 261 17.38 -15.17 13.78
N ALA A 262 16.73 -14.04 14.07
CA ALA A 262 17.37 -12.90 14.73
C ALA A 262 16.32 -12.11 15.51
N SER A 263 16.72 -11.58 16.66
CA SER A 263 15.88 -10.66 17.43
C SER A 263 16.69 -9.53 18.03
N PHE A 264 16.06 -8.35 18.10
CA PHE A 264 16.62 -7.12 18.65
C PHE A 264 15.61 -6.53 19.65
N PRO A 265 15.58 -7.03 20.89
CA PRO A 265 14.61 -6.59 21.90
C PRO A 265 15.02 -5.28 22.57
N ASN A 266 14.11 -4.74 23.38
CA ASN A 266 14.35 -3.69 24.36
C ASN A 266 14.98 -2.39 23.83
N GLN A 267 14.73 -2.04 22.56
CA GLN A 267 15.09 -0.70 22.07
C GLN A 267 14.11 0.31 22.66
N SER A 268 14.52 1.57 22.83
CA SER A 268 13.65 2.59 23.41
C SER A 268 13.80 3.94 22.74
N GLY A 269 12.69 4.68 22.62
CA GLY A 269 12.69 6.07 22.15
C GLY A 269 11.55 6.36 21.17
N ASP A 270 11.51 7.60 20.69
CA ASP A 270 10.51 8.06 19.69
C ASP A 270 10.73 7.46 18.30
N ALA A 271 11.90 6.88 18.04
CA ALA A 271 12.24 6.20 16.82
C ALA A 271 13.01 4.92 17.10
N LEU A 272 12.77 3.92 16.25
CA LEU A 272 13.55 2.69 16.21
C LEU A 272 14.69 2.88 15.21
N GLU A 273 15.92 2.59 15.64
CA GLU A 273 17.08 2.47 14.76
C GLU A 273 17.92 1.26 15.19
N VAL A 274 17.73 0.14 14.50
CA VAL A 274 18.51 -1.10 14.69
C VAL A 274 19.42 -1.30 13.50
N VAL A 275 20.67 -1.70 13.76
CA VAL A 275 21.61 -2.18 12.74
C VAL A 275 21.82 -3.66 12.96
N TRP A 276 21.39 -4.48 12.02
CA TRP A 276 21.78 -5.88 11.94
C TRP A 276 23.10 -5.94 11.15
N PRO A 277 24.23 -6.18 11.82
CA PRO A 277 25.54 -6.08 11.17
C PRO A 277 25.71 -7.14 10.07
N ALA A 278 26.54 -6.83 9.08
CA ALA A 278 26.95 -7.78 8.05
C ALA A 278 27.64 -9.03 8.63
N MET A 279 28.35 -8.88 9.75
CA MET A 279 29.08 -9.96 10.39
C MET A 279 28.85 -9.97 11.90
N GLY A 280 28.90 -11.15 12.49
CA GLY A 280 28.69 -11.35 13.92
C GLY A 280 27.27 -11.80 14.28
N PRO A 281 26.97 -11.97 15.57
CA PRO A 281 25.68 -12.45 16.02
C PRO A 281 24.62 -11.30 16.04
N PRO A 282 23.35 -11.59 15.69
CA PRO A 282 22.90 -12.81 15.02
C PRO A 282 23.42 -12.85 13.58
N ALA A 283 23.80 -14.04 13.09
CA ALA A 283 24.33 -14.21 11.73
C ALA A 283 23.26 -13.89 10.68
N GLN A 284 23.68 -13.34 9.54
CA GLN A 284 22.77 -13.11 8.41
C GLN A 284 22.42 -14.41 7.70
N PRO A 285 21.21 -14.51 7.11
CA PRO A 285 20.77 -15.70 6.42
C PRO A 285 21.55 -15.96 5.13
N ASP A 286 21.84 -17.23 4.87
CA ASP A 286 22.50 -17.74 3.67
C ASP A 286 21.57 -18.58 2.78
N VAL A 287 20.39 -18.98 3.29
CA VAL A 287 19.38 -19.71 2.51
C VAL A 287 18.58 -18.74 1.65
N PRO A 288 18.53 -18.93 0.30
CA PRO A 288 17.71 -18.11 -0.57
C PRO A 288 16.22 -18.16 -0.23
N GLY A 289 15.53 -17.02 -0.30
CA GLY A 289 14.11 -16.93 0.00
C GLY A 289 13.67 -15.55 0.45
N VAL A 290 12.39 -15.43 0.83
CA VAL A 290 11.82 -14.19 1.35
C VAL A 290 11.79 -14.24 2.87
N TYR A 291 12.49 -13.30 3.50
CA TYR A 291 12.56 -13.16 4.94
C TYR A 291 11.65 -12.04 5.39
N GLN A 292 11.09 -12.17 6.59
CA GLN A 292 10.20 -11.16 7.17
C GLN A 292 10.88 -10.46 8.34
N VAL A 293 10.72 -9.14 8.44
CA VAL A 293 11.14 -8.34 9.59
C VAL A 293 9.90 -7.80 10.27
N VAL A 294 9.62 -8.28 11.47
CA VAL A 294 8.46 -7.87 12.27
C VAL A 294 8.90 -6.87 13.32
N ILE A 295 8.36 -5.65 13.24
CA ILE A 295 8.62 -4.57 14.19
C ILE A 295 7.42 -4.41 15.12
N ARG A 296 7.67 -4.44 16.43
CA ARG A 296 6.68 -4.20 17.47
C ARG A 296 7.08 -3.01 18.32
N GLY A 297 6.08 -2.29 18.82
CA GLY A 297 6.28 -1.15 19.71
C GLY A 297 5.18 -1.10 20.77
N SER A 298 5.56 -0.77 22.00
CA SER A 298 4.66 -0.56 23.13
C SER A 298 4.92 0.79 23.79
N ALA A 299 3.87 1.56 24.04
CA ALA A 299 3.96 2.80 24.80
C ALA A 299 4.19 2.53 26.29
N PRO A 300 4.64 3.53 27.09
CA PRO A 300 4.93 3.35 28.52
C PRO A 300 3.75 2.87 29.37
N ASN A 301 2.52 3.11 28.92
CA ASN A 301 1.29 2.64 29.56
C ASN A 301 0.94 1.17 29.20
N GLY A 302 1.83 0.45 28.50
CA GLY A 302 1.63 -0.93 28.06
C GLY A 302 0.79 -1.08 26.79
N ALA A 303 0.27 0.01 26.22
CA ALA A 303 -0.52 -0.03 25.00
C ALA A 303 0.34 -0.43 23.79
N LEU A 304 -0.12 -1.41 23.01
CA LEU A 304 0.60 -1.92 21.84
C LEU A 304 0.23 -1.15 20.56
N ALA A 305 1.24 -0.77 19.79
CA ALA A 305 1.05 -0.29 18.43
C ALA A 305 0.80 -1.47 17.48
N ARG A 306 0.12 -1.21 16.35
CA ARG A 306 0.00 -2.20 15.27
C ARG A 306 1.40 -2.64 14.82
N PRO A 307 1.73 -3.95 14.82
CA PRO A 307 3.01 -4.42 14.33
C PRO A 307 3.17 -4.15 12.83
N ALA A 308 4.39 -3.79 12.41
CA ALA A 308 4.74 -3.70 11.00
C ALA A 308 5.50 -4.94 10.56
N THR A 309 5.18 -5.47 9.38
CA THR A 309 5.94 -6.55 8.75
C THR A 309 6.52 -6.06 7.44
N LEU A 310 7.84 -6.09 7.33
CA LEU A 310 8.60 -5.81 6.12
C LEU A 310 9.15 -7.12 5.55
N ALA A 311 9.55 -7.10 4.29
CA ALA A 311 10.21 -8.25 3.67
C ALA A 311 11.49 -7.81 2.96
N PHE A 312 12.46 -8.73 2.91
CA PHE A 312 13.61 -8.64 2.02
C PHE A 312 13.92 -10.03 1.43
N THR A 313 14.58 -10.06 0.29
CA THR A 313 14.94 -11.29 -0.40
C THR A 313 16.40 -11.64 -0.14
N VAL A 314 16.69 -12.90 0.15
CA VAL A 314 18.03 -13.48 0.03
C VAL A 314 18.12 -14.14 -1.34
N GLU A 315 18.98 -13.61 -2.19
CA GLU A 315 19.22 -14.11 -3.53
C GLU A 315 20.33 -15.17 -3.52
N PRO A 316 20.28 -16.17 -4.40
CA PRO A 316 21.38 -17.14 -4.54
C PRO A 316 22.64 -16.45 -5.07
N ILE A 317 23.79 -17.07 -4.83
CA ILE A 317 25.05 -16.63 -5.45
C ILE A 317 24.87 -16.71 -6.97
N PRO A 318 25.13 -15.63 -7.74
CA PRO A 318 25.02 -15.69 -9.18
C PRO A 318 26.01 -16.72 -9.72
N THR A 319 25.50 -17.71 -10.46
CA THR A 319 26.35 -18.66 -11.18
C THR A 319 27.16 -17.90 -12.22
N PRO A 320 28.49 -18.11 -12.32
CA PRO A 320 29.27 -17.49 -13.37
C PRO A 320 28.71 -17.90 -14.73
N SER A 321 28.47 -16.92 -15.60
CA SER A 321 28.05 -17.18 -16.99
C SER A 321 29.08 -18.11 -17.64
N PRO A 322 28.67 -19.17 -18.36
CA PRO A 322 29.63 -19.95 -19.12
C PRO A 322 30.35 -19.00 -20.07
N SER A 323 31.68 -18.96 -20.00
CA SER A 323 32.50 -18.23 -20.96
C SER A 323 32.10 -18.67 -22.37
N PRO A 324 32.01 -17.76 -23.36
CA PRO A 324 31.72 -18.17 -24.73
C PRO A 324 32.78 -19.19 -25.14
N THR A 325 32.33 -20.41 -25.42
CA THR A 325 33.20 -21.46 -25.95
C THR A 325 33.80 -20.93 -27.25
N VAL A 326 35.11 -20.74 -27.27
CA VAL A 326 35.84 -20.45 -28.51
C VAL A 326 35.60 -21.64 -29.43
N SER A 327 34.80 -21.43 -30.48
CA SER A 327 34.59 -22.45 -31.51
C SER A 327 35.95 -22.75 -32.15
N PRO A 328 36.32 -24.03 -32.35
CA PRO A 328 37.58 -24.35 -33.00
C PRO A 328 37.55 -23.81 -34.43
N THR A 329 38.55 -23.00 -34.76
CA THR A 329 38.78 -22.49 -36.11
C THR A 329 38.91 -23.67 -37.07
N VAL A 330 37.94 -23.83 -37.97
CA VAL A 330 38.01 -24.82 -39.04
C VAL A 330 39.16 -24.44 -39.97
N SER A 331 40.22 -25.24 -39.99
CA SER A 331 41.29 -25.11 -40.98
C SER A 331 40.75 -25.42 -42.38
N PRO A 332 41.03 -24.61 -43.41
CA PRO A 332 40.55 -24.86 -44.76
C PRO A 332 41.24 -26.11 -45.34
N THR A 333 40.41 -27.07 -45.78
CA THR A 333 40.83 -28.28 -46.49
C THR A 333 41.39 -27.92 -47.87
N ALA A 334 42.54 -28.51 -48.22
CA ALA A 334 43.23 -28.31 -49.49
C ALA A 334 42.42 -28.86 -50.69
N THR A 335 42.32 -28.04 -51.74
CA THR A 335 41.75 -28.39 -53.05
C THR A 335 42.65 -29.39 -53.79
N PRO A 336 42.12 -30.48 -54.38
CA PRO A 336 42.93 -31.38 -55.22
C PRO A 336 43.11 -30.82 -56.64
N SER A 337 44.33 -30.98 -57.17
CA SER A 337 44.73 -30.61 -58.53
C SER A 337 44.04 -31.45 -59.61
N PRO A 338 43.74 -30.90 -60.80
CA PRO A 338 43.19 -31.67 -61.91
C PRO A 338 44.28 -32.40 -62.70
N THR A 339 44.04 -33.68 -62.97
CA THR A 339 44.82 -34.54 -63.87
C THR A 339 44.47 -34.33 -65.34
N ASP A 340 45.48 -34.57 -66.18
CA ASP A 340 45.57 -34.35 -67.61
C ASP A 340 44.59 -35.10 -68.53
N SER A 341 44.47 -34.52 -69.73
CA SER A 341 43.74 -34.87 -70.96
C SER A 341 43.92 -36.30 -71.50
N PRO A 342 43.16 -36.70 -72.55
CA PRO A 342 43.77 -36.65 -73.88
C PRO A 342 42.84 -36.25 -75.07
N THR A 343 43.55 -35.96 -76.16
CA THR A 343 43.25 -35.32 -77.45
C THR A 343 42.53 -36.18 -78.51
N ALA A 344 41.83 -35.54 -79.46
CA ALA A 344 41.74 -35.77 -80.94
C ALA A 344 40.30 -35.55 -81.49
N SER A 345 39.98 -34.45 -82.22
CA SER A 345 40.05 -34.20 -83.69
C SER A 345 39.00 -34.96 -84.56
N PRO A 346 38.65 -34.51 -85.79
CA PRO A 346 38.10 -33.20 -86.21
C PRO A 346 36.92 -33.32 -87.26
N THR A 347 36.37 -32.17 -87.71
CA THR A 347 35.48 -31.93 -88.91
C THR A 347 34.08 -32.57 -88.91
N ALA A 348 33.00 -31.95 -89.43
CA ALA A 348 32.81 -30.93 -90.47
C ALA A 348 31.78 -29.86 -90.05
#